data_AF-A0A2W6ZM39-F1
#
_entry.id   AF-A0A2W6ZM39-F1
#
_cell.length_a   1.000
_cell.length_b   1.000
_cell.length_c   1.000
_cell.angle_alpha   90.00
_cell.angle_beta   90.00
_cell.angle_gamma   90.00
#
_symmetry.space_group_name_H-M   'P 1'
#
loop_
_entity.id
_entity.type
_entity.pdbx_description
1 polymer ?
#
loop_
_entity_poly.entity_id
_entity_poly.type
_entity_poly.pdbx_seq_one_letter_code
_entity_poly.pdbx_strand_id
1 'polypeptide(L)'
;MNQPCLFQGTLNISIYPATFVTQQPTYTFHQVHWTAAHPPETFSFSPCQVVFQSLQYPGFVYYPHPETKQRHFQNVDILEILAPPIAGIGYRDRVELALNPTEILIVNPQES
;
A
#
# COMPACT_ATOMS: atom_id res chain seq x y z
N MET A 1 -23.72 3.42 -10.65
CA MET A 1 -22.61 2.53 -10.26
C MET A 1 -22.03 3.10 -8.97
N ASN A 2 -22.29 2.47 -7.83
CA ASN A 2 -21.66 2.88 -6.56
C ASN A 2 -20.20 2.43 -6.60
N GLN A 3 -19.26 3.37 -6.65
CA GLN A 3 -17.89 3.03 -6.30
C GLN A 3 -17.88 2.64 -4.81
N PRO A 4 -17.36 1.47 -4.44
CA PRO A 4 -17.27 1.12 -3.03
C PRO A 4 -16.35 2.13 -2.34
N CYS A 5 -16.87 2.76 -1.28
CA CYS A 5 -16.10 3.65 -0.44
C CYS A 5 -14.90 2.91 0.17
N LEU A 6 -13.74 3.55 0.19
CA LEU A 6 -12.56 3.03 0.85
C LEU A 6 -12.76 3.01 2.38
N PHE A 7 -12.17 2.02 3.05
CA PHE A 7 -12.11 1.98 4.50
C PHE A 7 -11.17 3.09 5.03
N GLN A 8 -11.49 3.67 6.20
CA GLN A 8 -10.65 4.69 6.84
C GLN A 8 -9.47 4.05 7.61
N GLY A 9 -8.60 3.38 6.85
CA GLY A 9 -7.42 2.70 7.36
C GLY A 9 -6.73 1.90 6.27
N THR A 10 -5.56 1.37 6.58
CA THR A 10 -4.78 0.54 5.66
C THR A 10 -4.86 -0.94 6.06
N LEU A 11 -4.97 -1.81 5.06
CA LEU A 11 -4.70 -3.23 5.19
C LEU A 11 -3.19 -3.44 5.04
N ASN A 12 -2.52 -3.84 6.12
CA ASN A 12 -1.09 -4.07 6.12
C ASN A 12 -0.78 -5.52 5.72
N ILE A 13 -0.12 -5.71 4.59
CA ILE A 13 0.20 -7.02 4.03
C ILE A 13 1.71 -7.23 4.11
N SER A 14 2.11 -8.22 4.91
CA SER A 14 3.50 -8.68 4.94
C SER A 14 3.81 -9.51 3.69
N ILE A 15 4.87 -9.14 2.98
CA ILE A 15 5.45 -9.88 1.85
C ILE A 15 6.79 -10.53 2.20
N TYR A 16 7.19 -10.51 3.48
CA TYR A 16 8.40 -11.19 3.95
C TYR A 16 8.50 -12.64 3.42
N PRO A 17 9.67 -13.08 2.95
CA PRO A 17 10.97 -12.41 3.03
C PRO A 17 11.27 -11.43 1.89
N ALA A 18 10.33 -11.21 0.97
CA ALA A 18 10.49 -10.21 -0.07
C ALA A 18 10.35 -8.79 0.49
N THR A 19 10.89 -7.84 -0.24
CA THR A 19 10.69 -6.40 -0.01
C THR A 19 10.11 -5.75 -1.27
N PHE A 20 9.79 -4.46 -1.22
CA PHE A 20 9.32 -3.74 -2.40
C PHE A 20 10.06 -2.41 -2.62
N VAL A 21 10.00 -1.94 -3.86
CA VAL A 21 10.46 -0.61 -4.29
C VAL A 21 9.34 0.08 -5.04
N THR A 22 9.05 1.33 -4.68
CA THR A 22 8.14 2.20 -5.43
C THR A 22 8.89 2.91 -6.56
N GLN A 23 8.31 2.95 -7.77
CA GLN A 23 8.94 3.51 -8.96
C GLN A 23 8.14 4.68 -9.54
N GLN A 24 7.17 4.40 -10.42
CA GLN A 24 6.37 5.41 -11.11
C GLN A 24 4.89 5.34 -10.69
N PRO A 25 4.55 5.79 -9.47
CA PRO A 25 3.18 5.71 -8.98
C PRO A 25 2.21 6.51 -9.86
N THR A 26 1.03 5.96 -10.11
CA THR A 26 -0.02 6.63 -10.91
C THR A 26 -0.40 8.00 -10.33
N TYR A 27 -0.47 8.13 -9.00
CA TYR A 27 -0.77 9.40 -8.34
C TYR A 27 0.30 9.73 -7.30
N THR A 28 0.75 10.99 -7.30
CA THR A 28 1.57 11.53 -6.21
C THR A 28 1.09 12.91 -5.82
N PHE A 29 0.86 13.09 -4.52
CA PHE A 29 0.49 14.35 -3.91
C PHE A 29 1.67 14.83 -3.08
N HIS A 30 2.29 15.92 -3.53
CA HIS A 30 3.49 16.46 -2.91
C HIS A 30 3.15 17.48 -1.82
N GLN A 31 3.88 17.43 -0.71
CA GLN A 31 3.84 18.45 0.35
C GLN A 31 2.42 18.75 0.85
N VAL A 32 1.64 17.71 1.11
CA VAL A 32 0.27 17.84 1.61
C VAL A 32 0.29 18.26 3.07
N HIS A 33 -0.32 19.41 3.36
CA HIS A 33 -0.52 19.93 4.71
C HIS A 33 -1.80 19.33 5.33
N TRP A 34 -1.75 18.06 5.71
CA TRP A 34 -2.94 17.36 6.24
C TRP A 34 -3.09 17.49 7.76
N THR A 35 -2.07 17.98 8.47
CA THR A 35 -2.10 18.23 9.91
C THR A 35 -1.17 19.39 10.29
N ALA A 36 -1.47 20.10 11.37
CA ALA A 36 -0.59 21.11 11.95
C ALA A 36 0.51 20.49 12.85
N ALA A 37 0.44 19.20 13.16
CA ALA A 37 1.34 18.53 14.09
C ALA A 37 2.72 18.18 13.50
N HIS A 38 2.83 18.09 12.17
CA HIS A 38 4.04 17.70 11.46
C HIS A 38 4.22 18.53 10.19
N PRO A 39 5.45 18.61 9.64
CA PRO A 39 5.67 19.19 8.32
C PRO A 39 4.80 18.52 7.25
N PRO A 40 4.49 19.23 6.14
CA PRO A 40 3.83 18.62 4.99
C PRO A 40 4.54 17.37 4.47
N GLU A 41 3.76 16.41 4.02
CA GLU A 41 4.24 15.08 3.63
C GLU A 41 3.88 14.75 2.18
N THR A 42 4.66 13.89 1.54
CA THR A 42 4.37 13.40 0.18
C THR A 42 3.75 12.02 0.24
N PHE A 43 2.71 11.80 -0.55
CA PHE A 43 1.98 10.54 -0.63
C PHE A 43 1.87 10.07 -2.07
N SER A 44 2.18 8.79 -2.31
CA SER A 44 2.00 8.15 -3.60
C SER A 44 0.98 7.01 -3.51
N PHE A 45 0.25 6.82 -4.60
CA PHE A 45 -0.80 5.82 -4.74
C PHE A 45 -0.64 5.08 -6.06
N SER A 46 -0.55 3.75 -5.98
CA SER A 46 -0.44 2.85 -7.12
C SER A 46 -1.63 1.90 -7.16
N PRO A 47 -2.44 1.86 -8.24
CA PRO A 47 -3.57 0.97 -8.34
C PRO A 47 -3.17 -0.50 -8.14
N CYS A 48 -4.00 -1.24 -7.40
CA CYS A 48 -3.83 -2.68 -7.22
C CYS A 48 -5.19 -3.38 -7.13
N GLN A 49 -5.17 -4.71 -7.17
CA GLN A 49 -6.32 -5.53 -6.81
C GLN A 49 -5.93 -6.45 -5.65
N VAL A 50 -6.74 -6.45 -4.59
CA VAL A 50 -6.66 -7.45 -3.53
C VAL A 50 -7.58 -8.60 -3.88
N VAL A 51 -7.08 -9.82 -3.86
CA VAL A 51 -7.88 -11.03 -4.06
C VAL A 51 -7.96 -11.79 -2.74
N PHE A 52 -9.18 -12.00 -2.25
CA PHE A 52 -9.47 -12.76 -1.05
C PHE A 52 -10.72 -13.61 -1.25
N GLN A 53 -10.63 -14.91 -0.99
CA GLN A 53 -11.73 -15.87 -1.18
C GLN A 53 -12.39 -15.77 -2.57
N SER A 54 -11.57 -15.65 -3.61
CA SER A 54 -11.99 -15.50 -5.02
C SER A 54 -12.75 -14.20 -5.36
N LEU A 55 -12.89 -13.28 -4.41
CA LEU A 55 -13.42 -11.94 -4.63
C LEU A 55 -12.28 -10.95 -4.85
N GLN A 56 -12.50 -9.99 -5.76
CA GLN A 56 -11.53 -8.95 -6.09
C GLN A 56 -11.99 -7.61 -5.55
N TYR A 57 -11.06 -6.89 -4.92
CA TYR A 57 -11.29 -5.59 -4.32
C TYR A 57 -10.31 -4.59 -4.95
N PRO A 58 -10.81 -3.61 -5.72
CA PRO A 58 -9.96 -2.55 -6.26
C PRO A 58 -9.44 -1.68 -5.12
N GLY A 59 -8.16 -1.36 -5.17
CA GLY A 59 -7.51 -0.57 -4.13
C GLY A 59 -6.27 0.15 -4.64
N PHE A 60 -5.53 0.69 -3.68
CA PHE A 60 -4.25 1.36 -3.94
C PHE A 60 -3.22 0.87 -2.94
N VAL A 61 -2.01 0.58 -3.42
CA VAL A 61 -0.82 0.63 -2.57
C VAL A 61 -0.65 2.09 -2.16
N TYR A 62 -0.71 2.34 -0.86
CA TYR A 62 -0.50 3.65 -0.25
C TYR A 62 0.93 3.73 0.26
N TYR A 63 1.67 4.71 -0.25
CA TYR A 63 3.06 4.92 0.12
C TYR A 63 3.28 6.34 0.66
N PRO A 64 3.40 6.50 1.98
CA PRO A 64 3.86 7.75 2.57
C PRO A 64 5.39 7.84 2.48
N HIS A 65 5.91 8.87 1.81
CA HIS A 65 7.35 8.98 1.55
C HIS A 65 8.14 9.20 2.86
N PRO A 66 9.04 8.26 3.24
CA PRO A 66 9.74 8.29 4.52
C PRO A 66 10.71 9.47 4.63
N GLU A 67 11.23 9.97 3.51
CA GLU A 67 12.11 11.16 3.47
C GLU A 67 11.44 12.42 4.05
N THR A 68 10.12 12.50 3.95
CA THR A 68 9.32 13.59 4.54
C THR A 68 8.85 13.30 5.96
N LYS A 69 9.01 12.06 6.44
CA LYS A 69 8.60 11.60 7.78
C LYS A 69 9.80 11.46 8.70
N GLN A 70 10.11 12.50 9.48
CA GLN A 70 11.27 12.52 10.40
C GLN A 70 11.23 11.47 11.54
N ARG A 71 10.20 10.63 11.68
CA ARG A 71 10.00 9.73 12.83
C ARG A 71 9.50 8.29 12.53
N HIS A 72 9.34 7.88 11.28
CA HIS A 72 8.80 6.54 10.98
C HIS A 72 9.58 5.85 9.86
N PHE A 73 10.34 4.83 10.21
CA PHE A 73 10.87 3.86 9.25
C PHE A 73 9.72 2.96 8.80
N GLN A 74 9.34 3.05 7.53
CA GLN A 74 8.41 2.10 6.90
C GLN A 74 9.11 0.73 6.81
N ASN A 75 8.40 -0.34 7.18
CA ASN A 75 8.95 -1.68 7.04
C ASN A 75 8.86 -2.10 5.57
N VAL A 76 10.01 -2.36 4.94
CA VAL A 76 10.13 -2.58 3.49
C VAL A 76 9.51 -3.90 3.01
N ASP A 77 9.04 -4.73 3.93
CA ASP A 77 8.31 -5.97 3.69
C ASP A 77 6.80 -5.84 3.99
N ILE A 78 6.29 -4.64 4.31
CA ILE A 78 4.86 -4.39 4.53
C ILE A 78 4.33 -3.43 3.47
N LEU A 79 3.39 -3.92 2.66
CA LEU A 79 2.57 -3.08 1.79
C LEU A 79 1.34 -2.59 2.56
N GLU A 80 1.14 -1.28 2.60
CA GLU A 80 -0.10 -0.67 3.11
C GLU A 80 -1.10 -0.50 1.97
N ILE A 81 -2.27 -1.13 2.06
CA ILE A 81 -3.30 -1.07 1.01
C ILE A 81 -4.53 -0.30 1.48
N LEU A 82 -4.95 0.68 0.69
CA LEU A 82 -6.28 1.26 0.80
C LEU A 82 -7.25 0.44 -0.05
N ALA A 83 -8.25 -0.17 0.59
CA ALA A 83 -9.28 -0.96 -0.06
C ALA A 83 -10.64 -0.72 0.61
N PRO A 84 -11.75 -1.08 -0.06
CA PRO A 84 -13.04 -1.24 0.60
C PRO A 84 -12.95 -2.26 1.75
N PRO A 85 -13.91 -2.25 2.69
CA PRO A 85 -14.01 -3.30 3.70
C PRO A 85 -14.08 -4.69 3.06
N ILE A 86 -13.18 -5.59 3.45
CA ILE A 86 -13.15 -6.98 2.97
C ILE A 86 -13.85 -7.85 4.01
N ALA A 87 -15.00 -8.40 3.65
CA ALA A 87 -15.80 -9.20 4.57
C ALA A 87 -15.06 -10.49 4.96
N GLY A 88 -15.03 -10.79 6.27
CA GLY A 88 -14.47 -12.03 6.80
C GLY A 88 -12.95 -12.13 6.80
N ILE A 89 -12.22 -11.08 6.40
CA ILE A 89 -10.75 -11.06 6.53
C ILE A 89 -10.34 -10.90 7.99
N GLY A 90 -9.35 -11.68 8.41
CA GLY A 90 -8.76 -11.64 9.73
C GLY A 90 -7.25 -11.42 9.69
N TYR A 91 -6.66 -11.23 10.88
CA TYR A 91 -5.22 -11.12 11.01
C TYR A 91 -4.53 -12.44 10.61
N ARG A 92 -3.41 -12.35 9.87
CA ARG A 92 -2.63 -13.47 9.29
C ARG A 92 -3.32 -14.24 8.16
N ASP A 93 -4.49 -13.82 7.73
CA ASP A 93 -5.06 -14.36 6.50
C ASP A 93 -4.16 -14.07 5.30
N ARG A 94 -4.14 -15.01 4.36
CA ARG A 94 -3.41 -14.85 3.11
C ARG A 94 -4.32 -14.21 2.07
N VAL A 95 -3.75 -13.26 1.35
CA VAL A 95 -4.37 -12.59 0.20
C VAL A 95 -3.40 -12.65 -0.97
N GLU A 96 -3.93 -12.52 -2.18
CA GLU A 96 -3.11 -12.28 -3.36
C GLU A 96 -3.22 -10.80 -3.74
N LEU A 97 -2.14 -10.25 -4.28
CA LEU A 97 -2.08 -8.88 -4.79
C LEU A 97 -1.74 -8.90 -6.27
N ALA A 98 -2.58 -8.27 -7.09
CA ALA A 98 -2.20 -7.91 -8.45
C ALA A 98 -1.63 -6.48 -8.44
N LEU A 99 -0.36 -6.37 -8.77
CA LEU A 99 0.41 -5.11 -8.77
C LEU A 99 0.89 -4.79 -10.18
N ASN A 100 1.04 -3.49 -10.48
CA ASN A 100 1.73 -3.04 -11.67
C ASN A 100 3.25 -3.01 -11.40
N PRO A 101 4.07 -3.87 -12.06
CA PRO A 101 5.50 -3.95 -11.80
C PRO A 101 6.29 -2.70 -12.20
N THR A 102 5.72 -1.82 -13.04
CA THR A 102 6.34 -0.51 -13.35
C THR A 102 6.14 0.51 -12.23
N GLU A 103 5.25 0.24 -11.29
CA GLU A 103 4.97 1.13 -10.15
C GLU A 103 5.47 0.55 -8.84
N ILE A 104 5.26 -0.75 -8.62
CA ILE A 104 5.67 -1.48 -7.41
C ILE A 104 6.45 -2.71 -7.85
N LEU A 105 7.75 -2.69 -7.62
CA LEU A 105 8.63 -3.83 -7.89
C LEU A 105 8.81 -4.66 -6.62
N ILE A 106 8.49 -5.94 -6.70
CA ILE A 106 8.81 -6.91 -5.65
C ILE A 106 10.26 -7.38 -5.83
N VAL A 107 11.03 -7.29 -4.76
CA VAL A 107 12.43 -7.72 -4.69
C VAL A 107 12.50 -8.92 -3.77
N ASN A 108 12.70 -10.11 -4.36
CA ASN A 108 12.91 -11.32 -3.58
C ASN A 108 14.34 -11.34 -3.02
N PRO A 109 14.56 -11.93 -1.83
CA PRO A 109 15.92 -12.21 -1.38
C PRO A 109 16.61 -13.09 -2.42
N GLN A 110 17.87 -12.76 -2.74
CA GLN A 110 18.70 -13.63 -3.58
C GLN A 110 18.84 -14.98 -2.85
N GLU A 111 18.40 -16.08 -3.48
CA GLU A 111 18.80 -17.40 -3.02
C GLU A 111 20.33 -17.49 -3.17
N SER A 112 21.01 -17.73 -2.05
CA SER A 112 22.47 -17.84 -1.96
C SER A 112 22.95 -19.19 -2.46
#